data_AF-A0A1V5Z912-F1
#
_entry.id   AF-A0A1V5Z912-F1
#
_cell.length_a   1.000
_cell.length_b   1.000
_cell.length_c   1.000
_cell.angle_alpha   90.00
_cell.angle_beta   90.00
_cell.angle_gamma   90.00
#
_symmetry.space_group_name_H-M   'P 1'
#
loop_
_entity.id
_entity.type
_entity.pdbx_description
1 polymer ?
#
loop_
_entity_poly.entity_id
_entity_poly.type
_entity_poly.pdbx_seq_one_letter_code
_entity_poly.pdbx_strand_id
1 'polypeptide(L)'
;MSIAAGAAIAGTGAVSSLELAGNAVVSRAKADGWVTALQADSLSTGGTLTVELTGYTVGDLEAVLPLIRTPSTVDVSQVTVTVDGQTLPGVRAVARVDQGQNVLGVKYFSGTLISVF
;
A
#
# COMPACT_ATOMS: atom_id res chain seq x y z
N MET A 1 -11.28 11.01 7.88
CA MET A 1 -10.75 11.56 6.61
C MET A 1 -11.35 10.73 5.49
N SER A 2 -11.99 11.36 4.51
CA SER A 2 -12.52 10.68 3.32
C SER A 2 -11.67 11.03 2.11
N ILE A 3 -11.33 10.01 1.32
CA ILE A 3 -10.49 10.11 0.13
C ILE A 3 -11.38 9.81 -1.07
N ALA A 4 -11.60 10.82 -1.91
CA ALA A 4 -12.39 10.69 -3.11
C ALA A 4 -11.75 9.69 -4.10
N ALA A 5 -12.55 9.16 -5.03
CA ALA A 5 -12.04 8.27 -6.08
C ALA A 5 -10.93 8.97 -6.88
N GLY A 6 -9.80 8.28 -7.10
CA GLY A 6 -8.64 8.85 -7.77
C GLY A 6 -7.83 9.86 -6.97
N ALA A 7 -8.21 10.18 -5.72
CA ALA A 7 -7.39 11.04 -4.86
C ALA A 7 -6.21 10.24 -4.30
N ALA A 8 -5.03 10.86 -4.34
CA ALA A 8 -3.80 10.30 -3.82
C ALA A 8 -3.62 10.63 -2.33
N ILE A 9 -3.40 9.60 -1.52
CA ILE A 9 -2.94 9.75 -0.14
C ILE A 9 -1.44 9.69 -0.17
N ALA A 10 -0.82 10.80 0.22
CA ALA A 10 0.58 10.86 0.53
C ALA A 10 0.68 11.40 1.97
N GLY A 11 1.04 10.56 2.94
CA GLY A 11 1.42 11.06 4.27
C GLY A 11 1.82 9.99 5.28
N THR A 12 2.44 10.47 6.36
CA THR A 12 2.62 9.76 7.63
C THR A 12 1.77 10.44 8.72
N GLY A 13 1.34 9.72 9.74
CA GLY A 13 0.58 10.31 10.86
C GLY A 13 -0.50 9.39 11.38
N ALA A 14 -1.47 9.93 12.12
CA ALA A 14 -2.62 9.21 12.65
C ALA A 14 -3.93 9.91 12.31
N VAL A 15 -4.93 9.13 11.90
CA VAL A 15 -6.30 9.58 11.65
C VAL A 15 -7.28 8.65 12.38
N SER A 16 -8.36 9.22 12.92
CA SER A 16 -9.40 8.43 13.61
C SER A 16 -10.22 7.54 12.66
N SER A 17 -10.39 7.98 11.41
CA SER A 17 -11.04 7.21 10.37
C SER A 17 -10.44 7.50 9.00
N LEU A 18 -10.29 6.45 8.20
CA LEU A 18 -9.89 6.53 6.81
C LEU A 18 -10.94 5.83 5.95
N GLU A 19 -11.63 6.60 5.13
CA GLU A 19 -12.58 6.09 4.14
C GLU A 19 -11.98 6.25 2.75
N LEU A 20 -11.73 5.11 2.10
CA LEU A 20 -11.21 5.04 0.74
C LEU A 20 -12.40 4.81 -0.20
N ALA A 21 -12.74 5.81 -1.02
CA ALA A 21 -13.69 5.59 -2.11
C ALA A 21 -13.15 4.53 -3.09
N GLY A 22 -14.02 3.94 -3.91
CA GLY A 22 -13.59 3.02 -4.96
C GLY A 22 -12.56 3.70 -5.89
N ASN A 23 -11.47 2.98 -6.22
CA ASN A 23 -10.32 3.49 -6.98
C ASN A 23 -9.52 4.59 -6.26
N ALA A 24 -9.48 4.59 -4.93
CA ALA A 24 -8.55 5.45 -4.19
C ALA A 24 -7.10 5.11 -4.55
N VAL A 25 -6.22 6.10 -4.48
CA VAL A 25 -4.78 5.95 -4.76
C VAL A 25 -3.98 6.24 -3.49
N VAL A 26 -3.03 5.38 -3.17
CA VAL A 26 -2.01 5.61 -2.14
C VAL A 26 -0.70 5.84 -2.87
N SER A 27 -0.19 7.07 -2.86
CA SER A 27 1.04 7.41 -3.56
C SER A 27 2.18 7.60 -2.57
N ARG A 28 3.35 7.04 -2.90
CA ARG A 28 4.55 7.17 -2.09
C ARG A 28 5.78 7.33 -2.96
N ALA A 29 6.50 8.44 -2.79
CA ALA A 29 7.80 8.62 -3.40
C ALA A 29 8.92 8.28 -2.41
N LYS A 30 9.98 7.62 -2.89
CA LYS A 30 11.17 7.33 -2.09
C LYS A 30 11.85 8.63 -1.61
N ALA A 31 11.81 9.67 -2.44
CA ALA A 31 12.38 10.98 -2.14
C ALA A 31 11.75 11.66 -0.91
N ASP A 32 10.51 11.30 -0.57
CA ASP A 32 9.83 11.84 0.62
C ASP A 32 10.38 11.25 1.93
N GLY A 33 11.16 10.16 1.85
CA GLY A 33 11.84 9.56 3.00
C GLY A 33 10.90 8.88 4.01
N TRP A 34 9.64 8.64 3.64
CA TRP A 34 8.68 8.06 4.57
C TRP A 34 8.93 6.57 4.78
N VAL A 35 9.09 6.18 6.04
CA VAL A 35 9.30 4.79 6.46
C VAL A 35 8.20 4.26 7.39
N THR A 36 7.33 5.13 7.90
CA THR A 36 6.21 4.78 8.78
C THR A 36 4.90 4.67 7.99
N ALA A 37 3.98 3.81 8.44
CA ALA A 37 2.62 3.77 7.90
C ALA A 37 1.78 4.95 8.41
N LEU A 38 0.76 5.32 7.63
CA LEU A 38 -0.38 6.10 8.11
C LEU A 38 -1.21 5.23 9.06
N GLN A 39 -1.39 5.66 10.29
CA GLN A 39 -2.24 4.98 11.27
C GLN A 39 -3.69 5.43 11.10
N ALA A 40 -4.60 4.47 11.00
CA ALA A 40 -6.04 4.71 10.92
C ALA A 40 -6.77 3.82 11.93
N ASP A 41 -7.47 4.41 12.90
CA ASP A 41 -8.20 3.63 13.92
C ASP A 41 -9.38 2.85 13.32
N SER A 42 -9.87 3.30 12.17
CA SER A 42 -10.82 2.56 11.34
C SER A 42 -10.51 2.77 9.86
N LEU A 43 -10.63 1.69 9.07
CA LEU A 43 -10.50 1.72 7.61
C LEU A 43 -11.78 1.16 6.97
N SER A 44 -12.34 1.90 6.01
CA SER A 44 -13.40 1.44 5.13
C SER A 44 -12.97 1.60 3.68
N THR A 45 -13.14 0.56 2.87
CA THR A 45 -12.75 0.55 1.46
C THR A 45 -13.98 0.31 0.58
N GLY A 46 -14.32 1.29 -0.25
CA GLY A 46 -15.45 1.23 -1.18
C GLY A 46 -15.17 0.46 -2.48
N GLY A 47 -13.99 -0.17 -2.63
CA GLY A 47 -13.62 -0.94 -3.80
C GLY A 47 -12.10 -1.11 -3.94
N THR A 48 -11.63 -1.19 -5.18
CA THR A 48 -10.22 -1.35 -5.54
C THR A 48 -9.36 -0.20 -5.04
N LEU A 49 -8.15 -0.54 -4.59
CA LEU A 49 -7.13 0.40 -4.14
C LEU A 49 -5.92 0.31 -5.07
N THR A 50 -5.39 1.45 -5.49
CA THR A 50 -4.12 1.50 -6.24
C THR A 50 -3.04 2.05 -5.34
N VAL A 51 -1.89 1.38 -5.30
CA VAL A 51 -0.68 1.89 -4.67
C VAL A 51 0.29 2.30 -5.78
N GLU A 52 0.73 3.54 -5.75
CA GLU A 52 1.71 4.09 -6.68
C GLU A 52 3.00 4.39 -5.92
N LEU A 53 4.07 3.68 -6.28
CA LEU A 53 5.40 3.89 -5.72
C LEU A 53 6.26 4.60 -6.75
N THR A 54 7.02 5.61 -6.35
CA THR A 54 7.94 6.32 -7.24
C THR A 54 9.37 6.27 -6.71
N GLY A 55 10.32 5.87 -7.56
CA GLY A 55 11.75 5.78 -7.23
C GLY A 55 12.15 4.64 -6.30
N TYR A 56 11.23 3.68 -6.03
CA TYR A 56 11.52 2.48 -5.26
C TYR A 56 12.11 1.40 -6.15
N THR A 57 13.18 0.75 -5.69
CA THR A 57 13.77 -0.41 -6.37
C THR A 57 13.25 -1.71 -5.76
N VAL A 58 13.46 -2.82 -6.47
CA VAL A 58 13.17 -4.16 -5.95
C VAL A 58 13.89 -4.43 -4.62
N GLY A 59 15.15 -4.00 -4.49
CA GLY A 59 15.93 -4.12 -3.26
C GLY A 59 15.30 -3.36 -2.08
N ASP A 60 14.72 -2.19 -2.33
CA ASP A 60 14.02 -1.42 -1.30
C ASP A 60 12.74 -2.13 -0.81
N LEU A 61 12.15 -2.99 -1.65
CA LEU A 61 10.90 -3.70 -1.39
C LEU A 61 11.12 -5.15 -0.91
N GLU A 62 12.36 -5.60 -0.70
CA GLU A 62 12.62 -6.91 -0.08
C GLU A 62 12.06 -6.98 1.34
N ALA A 63 12.12 -5.86 2.07
CA ALA A 63 11.39 -5.64 3.30
C ALA A 63 9.98 -5.09 3.01
N VAL A 64 9.03 -5.37 3.92
CA VAL A 64 7.67 -4.81 3.79
C VAL A 64 7.74 -3.31 3.99
N LEU A 65 7.37 -2.55 2.96
CA LEU A 65 7.15 -1.11 3.01
C LEU A 65 5.76 -0.84 3.60
N PRO A 66 5.64 -0.33 4.84
CA PRO A 66 4.36 -0.21 5.52
C PRO A 66 3.62 1.05 5.06
N LEU A 67 2.39 0.91 4.55
CA LEU A 67 1.59 2.03 4.00
C LEU A 67 0.51 2.49 4.96
N ILE A 68 -0.36 1.58 5.39
CA ILE A 68 -1.48 1.87 6.29
C ILE A 68 -1.46 0.86 7.43
N ARG A 69 -1.63 1.33 8.65
CA ARG A 69 -1.79 0.51 9.86
C ARG A 69 -3.18 0.74 10.43
N THR A 70 -3.94 -0.31 10.65
CA THR A 70 -5.32 -0.22 11.13
C THR A 70 -5.72 -1.49 11.88
N PRO A 71 -6.61 -1.43 12.89
CA PRO A 71 -7.20 -2.63 13.47
C PRO A 71 -8.17 -3.33 12.49
N SER A 72 -8.72 -2.62 11.50
CA SER A 72 -9.60 -3.17 10.48
C SER A 72 -8.89 -4.23 9.61
N THR A 73 -9.61 -5.25 9.15
CA THR A 73 -9.08 -6.21 8.18
C THR A 73 -8.85 -5.52 6.84
N VAL A 74 -7.74 -5.85 6.17
CA VAL A 74 -7.42 -5.31 4.83
C VAL A 74 -7.45 -6.45 3.82
N ASP A 75 -8.33 -6.36 2.84
CA ASP A 75 -8.35 -7.28 1.70
C ASP A 75 -7.36 -6.80 0.63
N VAL A 76 -6.23 -7.50 0.53
CA VAL A 76 -5.18 -7.19 -0.46
C VAL A 76 -5.47 -7.72 -1.86
N SER A 77 -6.50 -8.56 -2.03
CA SER A 77 -6.88 -9.09 -3.35
C SER A 77 -7.38 -7.99 -4.30
N GLN A 78 -7.86 -6.88 -3.73
CA GLN A 78 -8.34 -5.71 -4.46
C GLN A 78 -7.31 -4.58 -4.56
N VAL A 79 -6.03 -4.87 -4.25
CA VAL A 79 -4.96 -3.87 -4.28
C VAL A 79 -4.06 -4.08 -5.49
N THR A 80 -3.97 -3.06 -6.34
CA THR A 80 -3.01 -3.00 -7.44
C THR A 80 -1.79 -2.19 -7.00
N VAL A 81 -0.58 -2.63 -7.35
CA VAL A 81 0.66 -1.92 -7.04
C VAL A 81 1.39 -1.59 -8.33
N THR A 82 1.80 -0.33 -8.47
CA THR A 82 2.67 0.15 -9.55
C THR A 82 3.93 0.79 -8.96
N VAL A 83 5.03 0.66 -9.68
CA VAL A 83 6.32 1.29 -9.37
C VAL A 83 6.75 2.06 -10.62
N ASP A 84 6.96 3.37 -10.50
CA ASP A 84 7.27 4.27 -11.61
C ASP A 84 6.25 4.13 -12.78
N GLY A 85 4.98 3.96 -12.44
CA GLY A 85 3.88 3.76 -13.40
C GLY A 85 3.81 2.38 -14.06
N GLN A 86 4.64 1.42 -13.63
CA GLN A 86 4.69 0.06 -14.17
C GLN A 86 4.29 -0.97 -13.13
N THR A 87 3.57 -2.03 -13.54
CA THR A 87 3.35 -3.19 -12.68
C THR A 87 4.58 -4.08 -12.73
N LEU A 88 5.30 -4.20 -11.62
CA LEU A 88 6.48 -5.06 -11.54
C LEU A 88 6.12 -6.49 -11.13
N PRO A 89 6.60 -7.53 -11.85
CA PRO A 89 6.43 -8.91 -11.43
C PRO A 89 6.98 -9.15 -10.03
N GLY A 90 6.21 -9.84 -9.17
CA GLY A 90 6.64 -10.17 -7.81
C GLY A 90 6.48 -9.05 -6.78
N VAL A 91 6.22 -7.80 -7.18
CA VAL A 91 5.82 -6.73 -6.26
C VAL A 91 4.33 -6.80 -6.02
N ARG A 92 3.92 -7.03 -4.76
CA ARG A 92 2.50 -7.16 -4.40
C ARG A 92 2.18 -6.46 -3.08
N ALA A 93 0.91 -6.10 -2.92
CA ALA A 93 0.37 -5.70 -1.64
C ALA A 93 0.33 -6.89 -0.68
N VAL A 94 0.60 -6.64 0.59
CA VAL A 94 0.57 -7.63 1.66
C VAL A 94 -0.15 -7.05 2.86
N ALA A 95 -0.95 -7.88 3.53
CA ALA A 95 -1.46 -7.60 4.85
C ALA A 95 -0.70 -8.48 5.83
N ARG A 96 -0.11 -7.87 6.86
CA ARG A 96 0.49 -8.60 7.99
C ARG A 96 -0.01 -8.03 9.30
N VAL A 97 -0.08 -8.87 10.31
CA VAL A 97 -0.33 -8.40 11.68
C VAL A 97 0.99 -7.95 12.28
N ASP A 98 1.03 -6.72 12.77
CA ASP A 98 2.16 -6.15 13.50
C ASP A 98 1.63 -5.40 14.72
N GLN A 99 2.12 -5.76 15.91
CA GLN A 99 1.65 -5.20 17.20
C GLN A 99 0.11 -5.29 17.39
N GLY A 100 -0.51 -6.36 16.91
CA GLY A 100 -1.97 -6.56 17.02
C GLY A 100 -2.81 -5.73 16.05
N GLN A 101 -2.19 -4.97 15.13
CA GLN A 101 -2.88 -4.23 14.07
C GLN A 101 -2.54 -4.82 12.69
N ASN A 102 -3.48 -4.73 11.75
CA ASN A 102 -3.24 -5.05 10.35
C ASN A 102 -2.42 -3.93 9.70
N VAL A 103 -1.36 -4.30 9.01
CA VAL A 103 -0.53 -3.39 8.24
C VAL A 103 -0.64 -3.78 6.78
N LEU A 104 -1.26 -2.89 5.99
CA LEU A 104 -1.13 -2.89 4.54
C LEU A 104 0.26 -2.39 4.18
N GLY A 105 1.00 -3.19 3.43
CA GLY A 105 2.28 -2.80 2.90
C GLY A 105 2.50 -3.33 1.50
N VAL A 106 3.63 -2.97 0.91
CA VAL A 106 4.12 -3.53 -0.34
C VAL A 106 5.38 -4.32 -0.07
N LYS A 107 5.51 -5.47 -0.71
CA LYS A 107 6.71 -6.29 -0.66
C LYS A 107 7.00 -6.92 -2.02
N TYR A 108 8.27 -7.08 -2.32
CA TYR A 108 8.75 -7.93 -3.38
C TYR A 108 8.93 -9.38 -2.89
N PHE A 109 8.38 -10.32 -3.65
CA PHE A 109 8.57 -11.75 -3.43
C PHE A 109 9.51 -12.32 -4.50
N SER A 110 10.79 -12.42 -4.11
CA SER A 110 11.81 -13.19 -4.84
C SER A 110 11.29 -14.61 -5.08
N GLY A 111 11.15 -14.99 -6.35
CA GLY A 111 10.62 -16.29 -6.76
C GLY A 111 9.38 -16.25 -7.66
N THR A 112 8.70 -15.10 -7.79
CA THR A 112 7.64 -14.94 -8.81
C THR A 112 8.22 -14.48 -10.15
N LEU A 113 9.26 -15.17 -10.62
CA LEU A 113 9.52 -15.24 -12.06
C LEU A 113 8.38 -16.08 -12.63
N ILE A 114 7.32 -15.43 -13.10
CA ILE A 114 6.48 -16.11 -14.10
C ILE A 114 7.40 -16.24 -15.31
N SER A 115 8.03 -17.41 -15.41
CA SER A 115 8.68 -17.85 -16.63
C SER A 115 7.56 -17.99 -17.67
N VAL A 116 7.40 -16.98 -18.52
CA VAL A 116 6.55 -17.09 -19.71
C VAL A 116 7.39 -17.89 -20.71
N PHE A 117 7.02 -19.16 -20.91
CA PHE A 117 7.45 -19.94 -22.07
C PHE A 117 6.58 -19.56 -23.27
#